data_AF-A0A0F9KAL5-F1
#
_entry.id   AF-A0A0F9KAL5-F1
#
_cell.length_a   1.000
_cell.length_b   1.000
_cell.length_c   1.000
_cell.angle_alpha   90.00
_cell.angle_beta   90.00
_cell.angle_gamma   90.00
#
_symmetry.space_group_name_H-M   'P 1'
#
loop_
_entity.id
_entity.type
_entity.pdbx_description
1 polymer ?
#
loop_
_entity_poly.entity_id
_entity_poly.type
_entity_poly.pdbx_seq_one_letter_code
_entity_poly.pdbx_strand_id
1 'polypeptide(L)'
;MARTVTTLTAILQMNNTRFKKGLSGSQRALKHFQRQVKMVGASLGALFGVALIGRGFREITGIMIDFDAAMADVRAISQATNKQFELLRDNAKRLGETTLFTAVQVAGLEKVYAKLGFSTKEILEVSKATIQLATAVGADLAQAAEVAGATLRALGLATSQTQRVVDVMGASFTQSALDIVRYAESMKFVAPAARAANIS
;
A
#
# COMPACT_ATOMS: atom_id res chain seq x y z
N MET A 1 -32.92 -63.64 -19.21
CA MET A 1 -32.80 -62.60 -18.15
C MET A 1 -31.39 -62.45 -17.54
N ALA A 2 -30.41 -63.33 -17.79
CA ALA A 2 -29.08 -63.24 -17.17
C ALA A 2 -28.12 -62.20 -17.78
N ARG A 3 -28.25 -61.83 -19.06
CA ARG A 3 -27.31 -60.94 -19.75
C ARG A 3 -27.49 -59.45 -19.41
N THR A 4 -28.70 -59.02 -19.06
CA THR A 4 -29.02 -57.63 -18.72
C THR A 4 -28.58 -57.23 -17.31
N VAL A 5 -28.54 -58.16 -16.36
CA VAL A 5 -28.08 -57.90 -14.98
C VAL A 5 -26.56 -57.72 -14.93
N THR A 6 -25.81 -58.48 -15.73
CA THR A 6 -24.35 -58.38 -15.86
C THR A 6 -23.92 -57.06 -16.50
N THR A 7 -24.64 -56.57 -17.50
CA THR A 7 -24.35 -55.27 -18.12
C THR A 7 -24.68 -54.11 -17.18
N LEU A 8 -25.73 -54.23 -16.36
CA LEU A 8 -26.11 -53.17 -15.41
C LEU A 8 -25.13 -53.08 -14.24
N THR A 9 -24.64 -54.21 -13.73
CA THR A 9 -23.56 -54.24 -12.71
C THR A 9 -22.24 -53.71 -13.26
N ALA A 10 -21.90 -54.03 -14.52
CA ALA A 10 -20.72 -53.48 -15.17
C ALA A 10 -20.81 -51.95 -15.35
N ILE A 11 -21.96 -51.42 -15.77
CA ILE A 11 -22.15 -49.97 -15.92
C ILE A 11 -22.14 -49.26 -14.56
N LEU A 12 -22.73 -49.84 -13.50
CA LEU A 12 -22.65 -49.31 -12.14
C LEU A 12 -21.22 -49.30 -11.57
N GLN A 13 -20.43 -50.36 -11.82
CA GLN A 13 -19.03 -50.40 -11.40
C GLN A 13 -18.13 -49.46 -12.22
N MET A 14 -18.38 -49.33 -13.52
CA MET A 14 -17.72 -48.34 -14.37
C MET A 14 -18.09 -46.92 -13.97
N ASN A 15 -19.34 -46.68 -13.58
CA ASN A 15 -19.77 -45.35 -13.14
C ASN A 15 -19.19 -45.03 -11.76
N ASN A 16 -19.10 -45.99 -10.82
CA ASN A 16 -18.50 -45.77 -9.51
C ASN A 16 -16.96 -45.57 -9.59
N THR A 17 -16.27 -46.22 -10.53
CA THR A 17 -14.83 -46.00 -10.77
C THR A 17 -14.54 -44.72 -11.54
N ARG A 18 -15.39 -44.33 -12.51
CA ARG A 18 -15.30 -43.02 -13.18
C ARG A 18 -15.73 -41.88 -12.27
N PHE A 19 -16.70 -42.09 -11.39
CA PHE A 19 -17.13 -41.15 -10.36
C PHE A 19 -16.07 -41.01 -9.27
N LYS A 20 -15.44 -42.10 -8.78
CA LYS A 20 -14.25 -42.04 -7.90
C LYS A 20 -13.02 -41.42 -8.59
N LYS A 21 -12.84 -41.61 -9.91
CA LYS A 21 -11.79 -40.91 -10.68
C LYS A 21 -12.11 -39.42 -10.87
N GLY A 22 -13.39 -39.07 -11.11
CA GLY A 22 -13.88 -37.70 -11.17
C GLY A 22 -13.81 -36.98 -9.83
N LEU A 23 -14.13 -37.68 -8.73
CA LEU A 23 -13.98 -37.21 -7.35
C LEU A 23 -12.53 -37.16 -6.88
N SER A 24 -11.63 -38.03 -7.35
CA SER A 24 -10.19 -37.92 -7.03
C SER A 24 -9.48 -36.88 -7.90
N GLY A 25 -10.03 -36.54 -9.08
CA GLY A 25 -9.70 -35.34 -9.84
C GLY A 25 -10.24 -34.07 -9.16
N SER A 26 -11.49 -34.10 -8.71
CA SER A 26 -12.16 -33.02 -7.97
C SER A 26 -11.59 -32.83 -6.57
N GLN A 27 -11.09 -33.86 -5.88
CA GLN A 27 -10.36 -33.74 -4.61
C GLN A 27 -8.99 -33.11 -4.82
N ARG A 28 -8.35 -33.33 -5.98
CA ARG A 28 -7.11 -32.63 -6.33
C ARG A 28 -7.41 -31.17 -6.66
N ALA A 29 -8.41 -30.90 -7.50
CA ALA A 29 -8.86 -29.55 -7.81
C ALA A 29 -9.37 -28.79 -6.56
N LEU A 30 -10.14 -29.44 -5.69
CA LEU A 30 -10.58 -28.88 -4.41
C LEU A 30 -9.42 -28.73 -3.43
N LYS A 31 -8.41 -29.60 -3.39
CA LYS A 31 -7.19 -29.38 -2.58
C LYS A 31 -6.36 -28.22 -3.12
N HIS A 32 -6.30 -28.02 -4.44
CA HIS A 32 -5.63 -26.89 -5.06
C HIS A 32 -6.41 -25.59 -4.87
N PHE A 33 -7.74 -25.63 -5.02
CA PHE A 33 -8.64 -24.51 -4.74
C PHE A 33 -8.70 -24.19 -3.24
N GLN A 34 -8.71 -25.17 -2.34
CA GLN A 34 -8.65 -24.96 -0.90
C GLN A 34 -7.27 -24.43 -0.46
N ARG A 35 -6.18 -24.79 -1.16
CA ARG A 35 -4.86 -24.13 -1.01
C ARG A 35 -4.89 -22.69 -1.53
N GLN A 36 -5.53 -22.42 -2.67
CA GLN A 36 -5.61 -21.08 -3.24
C GLN A 36 -6.57 -20.16 -2.47
N VAL A 37 -7.72 -20.65 -2.00
CA VAL A 37 -8.67 -19.93 -1.14
C VAL A 37 -8.12 -19.78 0.28
N LYS A 38 -7.31 -20.70 0.82
CA LYS A 38 -6.51 -20.40 2.03
C LYS A 38 -5.45 -19.33 1.79
N MET A 39 -4.84 -19.27 0.60
CA MET A 39 -3.91 -18.18 0.25
C MET A 39 -4.62 -16.85 0.03
N VAL A 40 -5.84 -16.83 -0.52
CA VAL A 40 -6.60 -15.59 -0.82
C VAL A 40 -7.46 -15.13 0.37
N GLY A 41 -8.03 -16.04 1.16
CA GLY A 41 -8.76 -15.71 2.39
C GLY A 41 -7.83 -15.31 3.54
N ALA A 42 -6.61 -15.86 3.59
CA ALA A 42 -5.54 -15.33 4.42
C ALA A 42 -4.91 -14.06 3.83
N SER A 43 -5.10 -13.75 2.54
CA SER A 43 -4.58 -12.50 1.96
C SER A 43 -5.48 -11.28 2.17
N LEU A 44 -6.46 -11.32 3.07
CA LEU A 44 -7.12 -10.11 3.55
C LEU A 44 -6.99 -9.95 5.07
N GLY A 45 -6.97 -11.05 5.83
CA GLY A 45 -6.76 -11.03 7.29
C GLY A 45 -5.32 -11.27 7.76
N ALA A 46 -4.44 -11.87 6.94
CA ALA A 46 -3.05 -12.20 7.29
C ALA A 46 -2.01 -11.42 6.46
N LEU A 47 -2.42 -10.52 5.55
CA LEU A 47 -1.51 -9.55 4.92
C LEU A 47 -0.84 -8.63 5.95
N PHE A 48 -1.46 -8.46 7.12
CA PHE A 48 -0.88 -7.71 8.22
C PHE A 48 -0.04 -8.55 9.20
N GLY A 49 0.05 -9.89 9.06
CA GLY A 49 0.58 -10.73 10.14
C GLY A 49 1.50 -11.91 9.81
N VAL A 50 1.56 -12.43 8.56
CA VAL A 50 2.25 -13.74 8.32
C VAL A 50 3.22 -13.75 7.13
N ALA A 51 3.53 -12.61 6.51
CA ALA A 51 4.48 -12.56 5.39
C ALA A 51 5.95 -12.86 5.77
N LEU A 52 6.32 -12.96 7.06
CA LEU A 52 7.72 -12.94 7.49
C LEU A 52 8.35 -14.29 7.88
N ILE A 53 7.62 -15.41 7.95
CA ILE A 53 8.15 -16.61 8.62
C ILE A 53 8.84 -17.61 7.67
N GLY A 54 8.70 -17.47 6.35
CA GLY A 54 9.12 -18.52 5.39
C GLY A 54 10.41 -18.28 4.60
N ARG A 55 10.95 -17.06 4.57
CA ARG A 55 12.10 -16.70 3.70
C ARG A 55 13.16 -15.94 4.50
N GLY A 56 14.13 -16.69 5.01
CA GLY A 56 15.49 -16.23 5.29
C GLY A 56 15.69 -15.20 6.41
N PHE A 57 16.33 -15.63 7.50
CA PHE A 57 17.00 -14.73 8.45
C PHE A 57 17.95 -13.70 7.78
N ARG A 58 18.42 -13.94 6.55
CA ARG A 58 19.23 -13.00 5.75
C ARG A 58 18.43 -11.88 5.07
N GLU A 59 17.17 -12.11 4.68
CA GLU A 59 16.33 -11.04 4.10
C GLU A 59 15.85 -10.08 5.19
N ILE A 60 15.58 -10.59 6.40
CA ILE A 60 15.21 -9.77 7.55
C ILE A 60 16.35 -8.80 7.94
N THR A 61 17.62 -9.24 7.91
CA THR A 61 18.75 -8.34 8.15
C THR A 61 18.89 -7.28 7.06
N GLY A 62 18.63 -7.63 5.80
CA GLY A 62 18.64 -6.66 4.69
C GLY A 62 17.56 -5.58 4.86
N ILE A 63 16.33 -5.97 5.18
CA ILE A 63 15.22 -5.03 5.40
C ILE A 63 15.49 -4.08 6.57
N MET A 64 16.11 -4.58 7.65
CA MET A 64 16.49 -3.73 8.79
C MET A 64 17.62 -2.76 8.44
N ILE A 65 18.63 -3.23 7.69
CA ILE A 65 19.73 -2.37 7.18
C ILE A 65 19.18 -1.30 6.24
N ASP A 66 18.29 -1.66 5.33
CA ASP A 66 17.66 -0.74 4.37
C ASP A 66 16.79 0.31 5.08
N PHE A 67 16.09 -0.09 6.14
CA PHE A 67 15.31 0.83 6.97
C PHE A 67 16.20 1.80 7.76
N ASP A 68 17.25 1.31 8.43
CA ASP A 68 18.16 2.17 9.18
C ASP A 68 18.90 3.14 8.24
N ALA A 69 19.28 2.70 7.04
CA ALA A 69 19.86 3.55 6.00
C ALA A 69 18.85 4.63 5.52
N ALA A 70 17.60 4.24 5.24
CA ALA A 70 16.56 5.19 4.85
C ALA A 70 16.27 6.22 5.96
N MET A 71 16.27 5.80 7.22
CA MET A 71 16.09 6.71 8.36
C MET A 71 17.32 7.59 8.58
N ALA A 72 18.53 7.13 8.27
CA ALA A 72 19.72 7.99 8.31
C ALA A 72 19.59 9.19 7.34
N ASP A 73 19.04 8.95 6.14
CA ASP A 73 18.74 10.03 5.20
C ASP A 73 17.68 11.00 5.74
N VAL A 74 16.60 10.48 6.35
CA VAL A 74 15.57 11.31 6.99
C VAL A 74 16.20 12.18 8.08
N ARG A 75 17.10 11.61 8.90
CA ARG A 75 17.79 12.35 9.96
C ARG A 75 18.67 13.46 9.42
N ALA A 76 19.40 13.18 8.34
CA ALA A 76 20.31 14.14 7.72
C ALA A 76 19.57 15.36 7.16
N ILE A 77 18.33 15.18 6.68
CA ILE A 77 17.58 16.23 5.99
C ILE A 77 16.58 16.94 6.93
N SER A 78 15.92 16.21 7.83
CA SER A 78 14.84 16.76 8.66
C SER A 78 15.29 17.72 9.76
N GLN A 79 16.59 17.77 10.08
CA GLN A 79 17.15 18.53 11.20
C GLN A 79 16.46 18.22 12.56
N ALA A 80 15.87 17.03 12.68
CA ALA A 80 15.14 16.61 13.86
C ALA A 80 16.09 16.38 15.06
N THR A 81 15.67 16.83 16.24
CA THR A 81 16.31 16.43 17.50
C THR A 81 16.21 14.92 17.69
N ASN A 82 17.03 14.32 18.57
CA ASN A 82 16.97 12.88 18.85
C ASN A 82 15.55 12.40 19.19
N LYS A 83 14.82 13.15 20.03
CA LYS A 83 13.43 12.81 20.39
C LYS A 83 12.48 12.87 19.20
N GLN A 84 12.62 13.88 18.35
CA GLN A 84 11.80 14.04 17.15
C GLN A 84 12.11 12.97 16.10
N PHE A 85 13.39 12.63 15.95
CA PHE A 85 13.82 11.56 15.05
C PHE A 85 13.25 10.21 15.46
N GLU A 86 13.23 9.90 16.76
CA GLU A 86 12.58 8.69 17.27
C GLU A 86 11.08 8.66 16.95
N LEU A 87 10.39 9.79 17.05
CA LEU A 87 8.97 9.88 16.66
C LEU A 87 8.75 9.59 15.17
N LEU A 88 9.64 10.08 14.28
CA LEU A 88 9.59 9.77 12.85
C LEU A 88 9.85 8.29 12.60
N ARG A 89 10.87 7.73 13.27
CA ARG A 89 11.21 6.31 13.16
C ARG A 89 10.04 5.41 13.59
N ASP A 90 9.41 5.72 14.72
CA ASP A 90 8.25 4.98 15.22
C ASP A 90 7.03 5.16 14.31
N ASN A 91 6.85 6.35 13.75
CA ASN A 91 5.80 6.60 12.77
C ASN A 91 5.98 5.78 11.50
N ALA A 92 7.19 5.75 10.93
CA ALA A 92 7.51 4.97 9.75
C ALA A 92 7.28 3.47 9.98
N LYS A 93 7.69 2.93 11.14
CA LYS A 93 7.40 1.54 11.53
C LYS A 93 5.90 1.28 11.66
N ARG A 94 5.21 2.08 12.46
CA ARG A 94 3.78 1.94 12.73
C ARG A 94 2.96 2.00 11.44
N LEU A 95 3.24 2.96 10.55
CA LEU A 95 2.56 3.07 9.27
C LEU A 95 2.98 1.95 8.31
N GLY A 96 4.23 1.52 8.36
CA GLY A 96 4.73 0.36 7.62
C GLY A 96 4.06 -0.96 8.02
N GLU A 97 3.64 -1.08 9.28
CA GLU A 97 2.93 -2.25 9.82
C GLU A 97 1.41 -2.18 9.61
N THR A 98 0.83 -0.98 9.61
CA THR A 98 -0.63 -0.79 9.60
C THR A 98 -1.21 -0.42 8.23
N THR A 99 -0.36 -0.21 7.23
CA THR A 99 -0.76 0.18 5.87
C THR A 99 -0.17 -0.76 4.82
N LEU A 100 -0.48 -0.53 3.55
CA LEU A 100 0.00 -1.35 2.44
C LEU A 100 1.47 -1.05 2.06
N PHE A 101 2.05 0.03 2.59
CA PHE A 101 3.40 0.48 2.27
C PHE A 101 4.40 -0.04 3.30
N THR A 102 5.64 -0.30 2.87
CA THR A 102 6.70 -0.74 3.79
C THR A 102 7.24 0.41 4.65
N ALA A 103 7.84 0.10 5.80
CA ALA A 103 8.46 1.13 6.64
C ALA A 103 9.54 1.94 5.89
N VAL A 104 10.26 1.31 4.95
CA VAL A 104 11.24 1.98 4.07
C VAL A 104 10.56 2.96 3.12
N GLN A 105 9.41 2.59 2.55
CA GLN A 105 8.62 3.51 1.70
C GLN A 105 8.08 4.69 2.51
N VAL A 106 7.62 4.45 3.75
CA VAL A 106 7.18 5.54 4.63
C VAL A 106 8.35 6.45 5.02
N ALA A 107 9.53 5.91 5.31
CA ALA A 107 10.74 6.71 5.51
C ALA A 107 11.08 7.56 4.26
N GLY A 108 10.87 7.01 3.05
CA GLY A 108 10.97 7.76 1.80
C GLY A 108 9.98 8.95 1.72
N LEU A 109 8.74 8.76 2.15
CA LEU A 109 7.76 9.85 2.29
C LEU A 109 8.23 10.91 3.28
N GLU A 110 8.72 10.50 4.45
CA GLU A 110 9.19 11.44 5.49
C GLU A 110 10.39 12.25 4.99
N LYS A 111 11.28 11.61 4.23
CA LYS A 111 12.40 12.26 3.53
C LYS A 111 11.90 13.32 2.54
N VAL A 112 10.89 13.02 1.73
CA VAL A 112 10.31 13.98 0.78
C VAL A 112 9.74 15.19 1.51
N TYR A 113 8.94 14.98 2.55
CA TYR A 113 8.40 16.09 3.33
C TYR A 113 9.47 16.91 4.05
N ALA A 114 10.50 16.25 4.59
CA ALA A 114 11.65 16.94 5.16
C ALA A 114 12.37 17.82 4.11
N LYS A 115 12.55 17.33 2.89
CA LYS A 115 13.12 18.13 1.77
C LYS A 115 12.24 19.33 1.41
N LEU A 116 10.93 19.22 1.56
CA LEU A 116 9.97 20.32 1.35
C LEU A 116 9.91 21.30 2.53
N GLY A 117 10.73 21.10 3.57
CA GLY A 117 10.84 22.00 4.72
C GLY A 117 9.76 21.80 5.79
N PHE A 118 9.07 20.66 5.79
CA PHE A 118 8.10 20.34 6.84
C PHE A 118 8.87 19.98 8.13
N SER A 119 8.39 20.52 9.26
CA SER A 119 8.86 20.12 10.58
C SER A 119 8.43 18.69 10.93
N THR A 120 9.10 18.07 11.89
CA THR A 120 8.74 16.71 12.35
C THR A 120 7.26 16.56 12.69
N LYS A 121 6.66 17.53 13.37
CA LYS A 121 5.23 17.48 13.73
C LYS A 121 4.34 17.50 12.49
N GLU A 122 4.65 18.39 11.55
CA GLU A 122 3.93 18.52 10.29
C GLU A 122 4.05 17.23 9.45
N ILE A 123 5.22 16.59 9.43
CA ILE A 123 5.43 15.29 8.76
C ILE A 123 4.48 14.24 9.34
N LEU A 124 4.42 14.11 10.67
CA LEU A 124 3.55 13.14 11.33
C LEU A 124 2.06 13.37 11.02
N GLU A 125 1.64 14.63 10.90
CA GLU A 125 0.26 14.99 10.57
C GLU A 125 -0.11 14.64 9.13
N VAL A 126 0.81 14.86 8.17
CA VAL A 126 0.52 14.66 6.74
C VAL A 126 0.69 13.21 6.29
N SER A 127 1.48 12.39 7.00
CA SER A 127 1.84 11.03 6.54
C SER A 127 0.62 10.18 6.22
N LYS A 128 -0.37 10.13 7.13
CA LYS A 128 -1.53 9.24 6.97
C LYS A 128 -2.41 9.63 5.78
N ALA A 129 -2.70 10.92 5.63
CA ALA A 129 -3.50 11.44 4.52
C ALA A 129 -2.81 11.19 3.17
N THR A 130 -1.48 11.34 3.13
CA THR A 130 -0.68 11.04 1.92
C THR A 130 -0.70 9.57 1.54
N ILE A 131 -0.60 8.68 2.52
CA ILE A 131 -0.72 7.23 2.31
C ILE A 131 -2.11 6.88 1.74
N GLN A 132 -3.16 7.52 2.25
CA GLN A 132 -4.51 7.34 1.72
C GLN A 132 -4.62 7.81 0.28
N LEU A 133 -4.05 8.98 -0.06
CA LEU A 133 -3.99 9.45 -1.45
C LEU A 133 -3.30 8.45 -2.35
N ALA A 134 -2.07 8.04 -1.99
CA ALA A 134 -1.28 7.09 -2.76
C ALA A 134 -2.04 5.78 -3.01
N THR A 135 -2.72 5.28 -1.97
CA THR A 135 -3.56 4.07 -2.06
C THR A 135 -4.75 4.27 -3.00
N ALA A 136 -5.44 5.41 -2.90
CA ALA A 136 -6.65 5.69 -3.68
C ALA A 136 -6.36 5.85 -5.18
N VAL A 137 -5.19 6.41 -5.53
CA VAL A 137 -4.85 6.78 -6.91
C VAL A 137 -3.82 5.82 -7.53
N GLY A 138 -3.36 4.82 -6.76
CA GLY A 138 -2.40 3.83 -7.21
C GLY A 138 -1.01 4.39 -7.53
N ALA A 139 -0.62 5.51 -6.90
CA ALA A 139 0.68 6.15 -7.12
C ALA A 139 1.75 5.67 -6.14
N ASP A 140 3.01 5.87 -6.50
CA ASP A 140 4.13 5.69 -5.57
C ASP A 140 4.01 6.66 -4.38
N LEU A 141 4.38 6.19 -3.18
CA LEU A 141 4.20 6.96 -1.96
C LEU A 141 5.06 8.23 -1.91
N ALA A 142 6.29 8.18 -2.45
CA ALA A 142 7.15 9.35 -2.51
C ALA A 142 6.60 10.38 -3.50
N GLN A 143 6.05 9.92 -4.63
CA GLN A 143 5.40 10.79 -5.61
C GLN A 143 4.14 11.44 -5.03
N ALA A 144 3.31 10.69 -4.32
CA ALA A 144 2.14 11.24 -3.61
C ALA A 144 2.55 12.30 -2.58
N ALA A 145 3.61 12.05 -1.81
CA ALA A 145 4.15 12.99 -0.83
C ALA A 145 4.67 14.28 -1.49
N GLU A 146 5.36 14.17 -2.61
CA GLU A 146 5.89 15.32 -3.33
C GLU A 146 4.76 16.22 -3.82
N VAL A 147 3.73 15.66 -4.45
CA VAL A 147 2.64 16.44 -5.01
C VAL A 147 1.75 17.02 -3.92
N ALA A 148 1.35 16.22 -2.92
CA ALA A 148 0.54 16.72 -1.81
C ALA A 148 1.28 17.80 -1.01
N GLY A 149 2.54 17.55 -0.66
CA GLY A 149 3.37 18.50 0.09
C GLY A 149 3.66 19.79 -0.67
N ALA A 150 4.03 19.69 -1.95
CA ALA A 150 4.24 20.87 -2.79
C ALA A 150 2.95 21.68 -2.94
N THR A 151 1.80 21.03 -3.10
CA THR A 151 0.50 21.69 -3.20
C THR A 151 0.16 22.45 -1.92
N LEU A 152 0.27 21.80 -0.74
CA LEU A 152 0.08 22.44 0.57
C LEU A 152 0.94 23.69 0.74
N ARG A 153 2.24 23.57 0.43
CA ARG A 153 3.19 24.69 0.57
C ARG A 153 2.91 25.81 -0.43
N ALA A 154 2.60 25.47 -1.67
CA ALA A 154 2.29 26.45 -2.71
C ALA A 154 1.02 27.24 -2.39
N LEU A 155 -0.02 26.57 -1.89
CA LEU A 155 -1.26 27.21 -1.43
C LEU A 155 -1.11 27.92 -0.07
N GLY A 156 -0.01 27.68 0.66
CA GLY A 156 0.22 28.26 1.98
C GLY A 156 -0.74 27.72 3.05
N LEU A 157 -1.19 26.48 2.88
CA LEU A 157 -2.15 25.84 3.77
C LEU A 157 -1.47 25.16 4.96
N ALA A 158 -2.19 25.11 6.09
CA ALA A 158 -1.76 24.38 7.27
C ALA A 158 -1.84 22.87 7.02
N THR A 159 -0.95 22.10 7.68
CA THR A 159 -0.93 20.63 7.60
C THR A 159 -2.20 19.96 8.10
N SER A 160 -2.95 20.62 8.98
CA SER A 160 -4.29 20.18 9.38
C SER A 160 -5.29 20.10 8.22
N GLN A 161 -5.05 20.81 7.12
CA GLN A 161 -5.88 20.78 5.91
C GLN A 161 -5.44 19.71 4.91
N THR A 162 -4.37 18.96 5.18
CA THR A 162 -3.85 17.94 4.26
C THR A 162 -4.93 16.98 3.81
N GLN A 163 -5.79 16.51 4.72
CA GLN A 163 -6.88 15.60 4.37
C GLN A 163 -7.80 16.18 3.29
N ARG A 164 -8.25 17.43 3.48
CA ARG A 164 -9.11 18.12 2.50
C ARG A 164 -8.41 18.24 1.15
N VAL A 165 -7.13 18.62 1.15
CA VAL A 165 -6.34 18.77 -0.08
C VAL A 165 -6.25 17.44 -0.81
N VAL A 166 -5.89 16.35 -0.12
CA VAL A 166 -5.76 15.05 -0.77
C VAL A 166 -7.10 14.47 -1.21
N ASP A 167 -8.20 14.76 -0.51
CA ASP A 167 -9.54 14.33 -0.92
C ASP A 167 -9.95 15.02 -2.24
N VAL A 168 -9.67 16.33 -2.38
CA VAL A 168 -9.91 17.07 -3.62
C VAL A 168 -9.00 16.58 -4.74
N MET A 169 -7.74 16.26 -4.46
CA MET A 169 -6.81 15.66 -5.43
C MET A 169 -7.33 14.30 -5.90
N GLY A 170 -7.72 13.43 -4.97
CA GLY A 170 -8.28 12.11 -5.29
C GLY A 170 -9.56 12.19 -6.12
N ALA A 171 -10.46 13.12 -5.78
CA ALA A 171 -11.65 13.40 -6.59
C ALA A 171 -11.27 13.89 -8.00
N SER A 172 -10.27 14.78 -8.09
CA SER A 172 -9.79 15.30 -9.38
C SER A 172 -9.19 14.19 -10.26
N PHE A 173 -8.40 13.28 -9.70
CA PHE A 173 -7.75 12.19 -10.45
C PHE A 173 -8.74 11.09 -10.85
N THR A 174 -9.80 10.89 -10.08
CA THR A 174 -10.85 9.90 -10.39
C THR A 174 -11.90 10.44 -11.38
N GLN A 175 -12.15 11.75 -11.39
CA GLN A 175 -13.16 12.37 -12.25
C GLN A 175 -12.61 12.93 -13.57
N SER A 176 -11.29 12.95 -13.75
CA SER A 176 -10.66 13.52 -14.94
C SER A 176 -9.55 12.63 -15.50
N ALA A 177 -9.03 12.99 -16.68
CA ALA A 177 -7.82 12.40 -17.25
C ALA A 177 -6.51 12.97 -16.65
N LEU A 178 -6.58 13.63 -15.49
CA LEU A 178 -5.40 14.12 -14.78
C LEU A 178 -4.69 12.96 -14.08
N ASP A 179 -3.43 12.76 -14.44
CA ASP A 179 -2.50 11.99 -13.64
C ASP A 179 -1.79 12.91 -12.63
N ILE A 180 -1.14 12.29 -11.65
CA ILE A 180 -0.45 12.99 -10.56
C ILE A 180 0.66 13.93 -11.07
N VAL A 181 1.26 13.64 -12.23
CA VAL A 181 2.35 14.43 -12.82
C VAL A 181 1.79 15.70 -13.47
N ARG A 182 0.74 15.56 -14.29
CA ARG A 182 0.02 16.67 -14.93
C ARG A 182 -0.61 17.59 -13.90
N TYR A 183 -1.16 17.03 -12.82
CA TYR A 183 -1.63 17.82 -11.70
C TYR A 183 -0.51 18.65 -11.08
N ALA A 184 0.64 18.02 -10.76
CA ALA A 184 1.78 18.73 -10.21
C ALA A 184 2.28 19.84 -11.14
N GLU A 185 2.28 19.62 -12.45
CA GLU A 185 2.66 20.62 -13.45
C GLU A 185 1.70 21.81 -13.47
N SER A 186 0.40 21.55 -13.48
CA SER A 186 -0.62 22.62 -13.45
C SER A 186 -0.56 23.46 -12.18
N MET A 187 -0.39 22.83 -11.02
CA MET A 187 -0.36 23.51 -9.73
C MET A 187 0.84 24.43 -9.55
N LYS A 188 1.94 24.23 -10.28
CA LYS A 188 3.08 25.18 -10.29
C LYS A 188 2.66 26.57 -10.77
N PHE A 189 1.67 26.66 -11.66
CA PHE A 189 1.18 27.94 -12.21
C PHE A 189 -0.03 28.46 -11.43
N VAL A 190 -0.95 27.58 -11.05
CA VAL A 190 -2.23 27.98 -10.45
C VAL A 190 -2.13 28.24 -8.95
N ALA A 191 -1.34 27.44 -8.21
CA ALA A 191 -1.29 27.55 -6.75
C ALA A 191 -0.75 28.91 -6.24
N PRO A 192 0.32 29.49 -6.83
CA PRO A 192 0.78 30.83 -6.42
C PRO A 192 -0.26 31.91 -6.69
N ALA A 193 -0.98 31.83 -7.81
CA ALA A 193 -2.04 32.78 -8.17
C ALA A 193 -3.27 32.64 -7.25
N ALA A 194 -3.68 31.41 -6.94
CA ALA A 194 -4.77 31.13 -6.01
C ALA A 194 -4.45 31.68 -4.61
N ARG A 195 -3.23 31.47 -4.12
CA ARG A 195 -2.75 32.04 -2.85
C ARG A 195 -2.77 33.57 -2.86
N ALA A 196 -2.32 34.20 -3.95
CA ALA A 196 -2.36 35.66 -4.08
C ALA A 196 -3.81 36.21 -4.06
N ALA A 197 -4.76 35.43 -4.56
CA ALA A 197 -6.19 35.75 -4.53
C ALA A 197 -6.89 35.39 -3.19
N ASN A 198 -6.18 34.81 -2.21
CA ASN A 198 -6.74 34.22 -0.98
C ASN A 198 -7.82 33.13 -1.25
N ILE A 199 -7.62 32.36 -2.31
CA ILE A 199 -8.47 31.21 -2.65
C ILE A 199 -7.66 29.94 -2.38
N SER A 200 -8.19 29.05 -1.55
CA SER A 200 -7.53 27.80 -1.14
C SER A 200 -8.46 26.60 -1.08
#